data_AF-A0A5E6WY87-F1
#
_entry.id   AF-A0A5E6WY87-F1
#
_cell.length_a   1.000
_cell.length_b   1.000
_cell.length_c   1.000
_cell.angle_alpha   90.00
_cell.angle_beta   90.00
_cell.angle_gamma   90.00
#
_symmetry.space_group_name_H-M   'P 1'
#
loop_
_entity.id
_entity.type
_entity.pdbx_description
1 polymer ?
#
loop_
_entity_poly.entity_id
_entity_poly.type
_entity_poly.pdbx_seq_one_letter_code
_entity_poly.pdbx_strand_id
1 'polypeptide(L)'
;MDSGSFDAHNPRLRNPHHPDPISHLFTILPDIDTPTPLCHACETLASLNVLTTDLAAELQGSPRSLALSIQQLAVLGELLVNRALDNLDPPAATQH
;
A
#
# COMPACT_ATOMS: atom_id res chain seq x y z
N MET A 1 -24.77 -26.09 -4.57
CA MET A 1 -23.57 -25.49 -5.19
C MET A 1 -24.00 -24.14 -5.70
N ASP A 2 -23.63 -23.07 -5.00
CA ASP A 2 -23.80 -21.72 -5.51
C ASP A 2 -22.48 -20.99 -5.25
N SER A 3 -21.65 -20.98 -6.30
CA SER A 3 -20.34 -20.35 -6.33
C SER A 3 -20.45 -19.18 -7.28
N GLY A 4 -20.22 -17.97 -6.78
CA GLY A 4 -20.04 -16.79 -7.62
C GLY A 4 -20.94 -15.61 -7.26
N SER A 5 -20.73 -15.02 -6.08
CA SER A 5 -21.24 -13.66 -5.82
C SER A 5 -20.41 -12.97 -4.75
N PHE A 6 -19.19 -12.56 -5.10
CA PHE A 6 -18.44 -11.63 -4.24
C PHE A 6 -17.71 -10.50 -4.95
N ASP A 7 -17.66 -10.47 -6.29
CA ASP A 7 -16.77 -9.53 -7.00
C ASP A 7 -17.46 -8.39 -7.78
N ALA A 8 -18.75 -8.10 -7.51
CA ALA A 8 -19.54 -7.19 -8.35
C ALA A 8 -19.83 -5.79 -7.76
N HIS A 9 -19.24 -5.38 -6.63
CA HIS A 9 -19.65 -4.12 -5.98
C HIS A 9 -18.57 -3.18 -5.47
N ASN A 10 -17.32 -3.30 -5.93
CA ASN A 10 -16.33 -2.26 -5.66
C ASN A 10 -16.10 -1.39 -6.92
N PRO A 11 -16.79 -0.23 -7.05
CA PRO A 11 -16.57 0.68 -8.17
C PRO A 11 -15.15 1.29 -8.20
N ARG A 12 -14.41 1.17 -7.08
CA ARG A 12 -13.09 1.76 -6.86
C ARG A 12 -11.96 1.25 -7.76
N LEU A 13 -12.19 0.19 -8.55
CA LEU A 13 -11.15 -0.45 -9.37
C LEU A 13 -11.37 -0.28 -10.88
N ARG A 14 -12.39 0.47 -11.31
CA ARG A 14 -12.73 0.62 -12.73
C ARG A 14 -12.65 2.08 -13.15
N ASN A 15 -11.45 2.52 -13.54
CA ASN A 15 -11.18 3.45 -14.64
C ASN A 15 -10.04 4.44 -14.30
N PRO A 16 -8.82 4.24 -14.83
CA PRO A 16 -7.71 5.17 -14.62
C PRO A 16 -7.89 6.55 -15.29
N HIS A 17 -8.95 6.76 -16.08
CA HIS A 17 -9.24 8.02 -16.78
C HIS A 17 -10.43 8.80 -16.22
N HIS A 18 -11.07 8.34 -15.14
CA HIS A 18 -12.13 9.08 -14.48
C HIS A 18 -11.73 9.36 -13.03
N PRO A 19 -11.25 10.58 -12.72
CA PRO A 19 -11.13 11.01 -11.33
C PRO A 19 -12.54 11.01 -10.74
N ASP A 20 -12.80 10.14 -9.77
CA ASP A 20 -14.03 10.18 -8.99
C ASP A 20 -14.19 11.58 -8.36
N PRO A 21 -15.42 12.09 -8.15
CA PRO A 21 -15.66 13.37 -7.49
C PRO A 21 -15.44 13.29 -5.97
N ILE A 22 -14.46 12.50 -5.52
CA ILE A 22 -13.87 12.68 -4.20
C ILE A 22 -12.98 13.91 -4.37
N SER A 23 -13.30 15.00 -3.67
CA SER A 23 -12.50 16.22 -3.67
C SER A 23 -11.05 15.86 -3.34
N HIS A 24 -10.21 15.70 -4.36
CA HIS A 24 -8.83 15.26 -4.23
C HIS A 24 -8.03 16.41 -3.63
N LEU A 25 -7.99 16.49 -2.29
CA LEU A 25 -7.09 17.42 -1.59
C LEU A 25 -5.63 17.13 -1.92
N PHE A 26 -5.32 15.88 -2.28
CA PHE A 26 -4.01 15.43 -2.71
C PHE A 26 -4.12 14.67 -4.03
N THR A 27 -3.19 14.93 -4.94
CA THR A 27 -3.06 14.22 -6.22
C THR A 27 -1.59 13.80 -6.42
N ILE A 28 -1.39 12.68 -7.12
CA ILE A 28 -0.06 12.27 -7.57
C ILE A 28 0.16 12.90 -8.95
N LEU A 29 1.27 13.60 -9.12
CA LEU A 29 1.60 14.22 -10.41
C LEU A 29 1.82 13.13 -11.47
N PRO A 30 1.24 13.27 -12.68
CA PRO A 30 1.34 12.24 -13.72
C PRO A 30 2.77 12.06 -14.26
N ASP A 31 3.60 13.11 -14.16
CA ASP A 31 4.97 13.14 -14.69
C ASP A 31 6.02 12.82 -13.61
N ILE A 32 5.61 12.27 -12.45
CA ILE A 32 6.55 11.92 -11.39
C ILE A 32 7.30 10.63 -11.72
N ASP A 33 8.62 10.61 -11.49
CA ASP A 33 9.43 9.40 -11.68
C ASP A 33 8.92 8.27 -10.78
N THR A 34 8.70 7.08 -11.34
CA THR A 34 8.14 5.91 -10.65
C THR A 34 8.79 5.55 -9.30
N PRO A 35 10.12 5.71 -9.10
CA PRO A 35 10.75 5.49 -7.80
C PRO A 35 10.24 6.44 -6.70
N THR A 36 9.84 7.66 -7.04
CA THR A 36 9.43 8.69 -6.07
C THR A 36 8.14 8.36 -5.32
N PRO A 37 7.00 8.02 -5.97
CA PRO A 37 5.80 7.61 -5.26
C PRO A 37 5.99 6.28 -4.52
N LEU A 38 6.87 5.38 -5.01
CA LEU A 38 7.21 4.15 -4.30
C LEU A 38 8.00 4.45 -3.02
N CYS A 39 9.00 5.32 -3.06
CA CYS A 39 9.76 5.74 -1.88
C CYS A 39 8.83 6.37 -0.82
N HIS A 40 7.95 7.30 -1.25
CA HIS A 40 6.96 7.89 -0.35
C HIS A 40 5.95 6.87 0.19
N ALA A 41 5.60 5.84 -0.59
CA ALA A 41 4.77 4.73 -0.10
C ALA A 41 5.50 3.95 1.01
N CYS A 42 6.79 3.65 0.85
CA CYS A 42 7.59 3.02 1.92
C CYS A 42 7.62 3.88 3.19
N GLU A 43 7.88 5.19 3.08
CA GLU A 43 7.89 6.10 4.24
C GLU A 43 6.53 6.16 4.94
N THR A 44 5.44 6.18 4.16
CA THR A 44 4.06 6.17 4.68
C THR A 44 3.76 4.86 5.40
N LEU A 45 4.17 3.72 4.84
CA LEU A 45 3.94 2.41 5.44
C LEU A 45 4.78 2.22 6.71
N ALA A 46 6.03 2.66 6.72
CA ALA A 46 6.88 2.67 7.92
C ALA A 46 6.25 3.53 9.04
N SER A 47 5.70 4.69 8.69
CA SER A 47 4.97 5.54 9.64
C SER A 47 3.71 4.85 10.17
N LEU A 48 2.94 4.19 9.28
CA LEU A 48 1.76 3.42 9.66
C LEU A 48 2.11 2.26 10.59
N ASN A 49 3.24 1.58 10.35
CA ASN A 49 3.73 0.48 11.18
C ASN A 49 4.03 0.95 12.62
N VAL A 50 4.69 2.11 12.78
CA VAL A 50 4.91 2.71 14.11
C VAL A 50 3.59 3.03 14.81
N LEU A 51 2.69 3.74 14.12
CA LEU A 51 1.38 4.13 14.69
C LEU A 51 0.52 2.93 15.09
N THR A 52 0.53 1.87 14.27
CA THR A 52 -0.21 0.64 14.58
C THR A 52 0.45 -0.19 15.68
N THR A 53 1.78 -0.13 15.82
CA THR A 53 2.49 -0.71 16.98
C THR A 53 2.04 -0.03 18.26
N ASP A 54 2.08 1.30 18.28
CA ASP A 54 1.71 2.11 19.45
C ASP A 54 0.25 1.89 19.82
N LEU A 55 -0.64 1.89 18.82
CA LEU A 55 -2.06 1.56 19.02
C LEU A 55 -2.26 0.13 19.56
N ALA A 56 -1.54 -0.86 19.03
CA ALA A 56 -1.63 -2.23 19.51
C ALA A 56 -1.15 -2.35 20.97
N ALA A 57 -0.18 -1.53 21.39
CA ALA A 57 0.31 -1.50 22.77
C ALA A 57 -0.77 -1.00 23.76
N GLU A 58 -1.59 -0.02 23.35
CA GLU A 58 -2.67 0.54 24.17
C GLU A 58 -3.93 -0.34 24.23
N LEU A 59 -4.11 -1.23 23.25
CA LEU A 59 -5.29 -2.11 23.15
C LEU A 59 -5.09 -3.48 23.81
N GLN A 60 -6.21 -4.11 24.16
CA GLN A 60 -6.27 -5.49 24.68
C GLN A 60 -7.34 -6.31 23.93
N GLY A 61 -7.20 -7.64 23.94
CA GLY A 61 -8.17 -8.57 23.35
C GLY A 61 -8.31 -8.43 21.83
N SER A 62 -9.54 -8.50 21.32
CA SER A 62 -9.84 -8.50 19.88
C SER A 62 -9.37 -7.23 19.13
N PRO A 63 -9.56 -5.99 19.64
CA PRO A 63 -9.03 -4.78 19.00
C PRO A 63 -7.52 -4.76 18.83
N ARG A 64 -6.76 -5.34 19.78
CA ARG A 64 -5.30 -5.49 19.66
C ARG A 64 -4.94 -6.40 18.49
N SER A 65 -5.64 -7.53 18.36
CA SER A 65 -5.42 -8.44 17.23
C SER A 65 -5.68 -7.76 15.90
N LEU A 66 -6.71 -6.91 15.83
CA LEU A 66 -6.99 -6.12 14.62
C LEU A 66 -5.85 -5.13 14.32
N ALA A 67 -5.36 -4.40 15.32
CA ALA A 67 -4.23 -3.47 15.15
C ALA A 67 -2.96 -4.18 14.66
N LEU A 68 -2.65 -5.37 15.21
CA LEU A 68 -1.55 -6.21 14.75
C LEU A 68 -1.75 -6.72 13.33
N SER A 69 -2.98 -7.05 12.92
CA SER A 69 -3.27 -7.41 11.53
C SER A 69 -3.04 -6.25 10.56
N ILE A 70 -3.41 -5.02 10.94
CA ILE A 70 -3.14 -3.82 10.12
C ILE A 70 -1.62 -3.61 9.99
N GLN A 71 -0.89 -3.73 11.10
CA GLN A 71 0.57 -3.70 11.08
C GLN A 71 1.16 -4.75 10.14
N GLN A 72 0.67 -6.00 10.19
CA GLN A 72 1.15 -7.05 9.31
C GLN A 72 0.90 -6.73 7.84
N LEU A 73 -0.24 -6.13 7.50
CA LEU A 73 -0.53 -5.65 6.15
C LEU A 73 0.40 -4.50 5.72
N ALA A 74 0.75 -3.60 6.64
CA ALA A 74 1.70 -2.52 6.36
C ALA A 74 3.09 -3.08 6.02
N VAL A 75 3.59 -4.03 6.82
CA VAL A 75 4.87 -4.72 6.56
C VAL A 75 4.86 -5.45 5.22
N LEU A 76 3.77 -6.14 4.88
CA LEU A 76 3.64 -6.78 3.56
C LEU A 76 3.66 -5.75 2.43
N GLY A 77 3.02 -4.58 2.63
CA GLY A 77 3.09 -3.45 1.71
C GLY A 77 4.52 -2.98 1.49
N GLU A 78 5.32 -2.80 2.56
CA GLU A 78 6.71 -2.35 2.45
C GLU A 78 7.54 -3.33 1.63
N LEU A 79 7.36 -4.64 1.85
CA LEU A 79 8.04 -5.67 1.06
C LEU A 79 7.68 -5.61 -0.43
N LEU A 80 6.41 -5.38 -0.75
CA LEU A 80 5.96 -5.25 -2.15
C LEU A 80 6.52 -3.99 -2.82
N VAL A 81 6.55 -2.87 -2.11
CA VAL A 81 7.09 -1.60 -2.62
C VAL A 81 8.60 -1.67 -2.78
N ASN A 82 9.32 -2.23 -1.81
CA ASN A 82 10.75 -2.48 -1.92
C ASN A 82 11.06 -3.39 -3.11
N ARG A 83 10.29 -4.46 -3.31
CA ARG A 83 10.45 -5.34 -4.48
C ARG A 83 10.18 -4.61 -5.80
N ALA A 84 9.23 -3.68 -5.82
CA ALA A 84 8.96 -2.84 -6.98
C ALA A 84 10.14 -1.88 -7.27
N LEU A 85 10.72 -1.26 -6.24
CA LEU A 85 11.93 -0.44 -6.36
C LEU A 85 13.13 -1.24 -6.88
N ASP A 86 13.37 -2.44 -6.34
CA ASP A 86 14.45 -3.33 -6.80
C ASP A 86 14.31 -3.73 -8.29
N ASN A 87 13.09 -3.77 -8.82
CA ASN A 87 12.86 -4.06 -10.24
C ASN A 87 13.15 -2.84 -11.13
N LEU A 88 13.11 -1.62 -10.59
CA LEU A 88 13.41 -0.39 -11.33
C LEU A 88 14.92 -0.13 -11.40
N ASP A 89 15.68 -0.64 -10.43
CA ASP A 89 17.14 -0.56 -10.40
C ASP A 89 17.75 -1.97 -10.50
N PRO A 90 17.66 -2.63 -11.68
CA PRO A 90 18.20 -3.97 -11.84
C PRO A 90 19.70 -3.96 -11.53
N PRO A 91 20.22 -4.95 -10.78
CA PRO A 91 21.64 -5.01 -10.48
C PRO A 91 22.39 -4.98 -11.79
N ALA A 92 23.24 -3.96 -11.96
CA ALA A 92 24.03 -3.75 -13.16
C ALA A 92 24.56 -5.10 -13.62
N ALA A 93 24.00 -5.59 -14.74
CA ALA A 93 24.45 -6.83 -15.33
C ALA A 93 25.96 -6.70 -15.46
N THR A 94 26.67 -7.56 -14.74
CA THR A 94 28.11 -7.70 -14.78
C THR A 94 28.51 -7.89 -16.24
N GLN A 95 28.85 -6.79 -16.93
CA GLN A 95 29.41 -6.84 -18.27
C GLN A 95 30.88 -7.26 -18.08
N HIS A 96 31.10 -8.55 -18.28
CA HIS A 96 32.40 -9.14 -18.55
C HIS A 96 32.63 -9.17 -20.07
#